data_AF-A0A9R0DNW7-F1
#
_entry.id   AF-A0A9R0DNW7-F1
#
_cell.length_a   1.000
_cell.length_b   1.000
_cell.length_c   1.000
_cell.angle_alpha   90.00
_cell.angle_beta   90.00
_cell.angle_gamma   90.00
#
_symmetry.space_group_name_H-M   'P 1'
#
loop_
_entity.id
_entity.type
_entity.pdbx_description
1 polymer ?
#
loop_
_entity_poly.entity_id
_entity_poly.type
_entity_poly.pdbx_seq_one_letter_code
_entity_poly.pdbx_strand_id
1 'polypeptide(L)'
;MKKLCDFKCPKIPVVRKCCFCIPTYVGIAVFGYADLTLALVAFPMLMYEMVDELTSDKPRGEMRYSDPAVHLPVIVAAALADIVLTVVLLIGAHRKNKLLLKIYFYFATISQLMTLLADLPFYDYTAHRKNAVYLFYVGLNIYLLFLVHNVVYVREDKREIQYIAYDQHQVTV
;
A
#
# COMPACT_ATOMS: atom_id res chain seq x y z
N MET A 1 14.41 -13.92 -35.22
CA MET A 1 15.13 -13.71 -33.95
C MET A 1 14.12 -13.49 -32.83
N LYS A 2 14.25 -14.31 -31.77
CA LYS A 2 13.75 -14.10 -30.40
C LYS A 2 12.23 -14.09 -30.18
N LYS A 3 11.67 -15.31 -30.14
CA LYS A 3 10.69 -15.70 -29.12
C LYS A 3 11.34 -15.44 -27.75
N LEU A 4 11.00 -14.35 -27.08
CA LEU A 4 11.33 -14.17 -25.67
C LEU A 4 10.07 -13.81 -24.90
N CYS A 5 9.90 -14.53 -23.81
CA CYS A 5 8.92 -14.30 -22.74
C CYS A 5 7.50 -14.80 -22.99
N ASP A 6 7.38 -16.10 -23.27
CA ASP A 6 6.32 -16.91 -22.66
C ASP A 6 6.71 -17.14 -21.18
N PHE A 7 6.88 -16.05 -20.42
CA PHE A 7 6.94 -16.13 -18.97
C PHE A 7 5.53 -16.52 -18.56
N LYS A 8 5.31 -17.82 -18.37
CA LYS A 8 4.17 -18.35 -17.64
C LYS A 8 4.17 -17.62 -16.30
N CYS A 9 3.42 -16.52 -16.20
CA CYS A 9 3.28 -15.78 -14.95
C CYS A 9 2.88 -16.83 -13.90
N PRO A 10 3.60 -16.92 -12.76
CA PRO A 10 3.16 -17.78 -11.68
C PRO A 10 1.70 -17.45 -11.41
N LYS A 11 0.82 -18.45 -11.42
CA LYS A 11 -0.62 -18.26 -11.18
C LYS A 11 -0.76 -17.59 -9.82
N ILE A 12 -0.95 -16.27 -9.81
CA ILE A 12 -1.13 -15.49 -8.60
C ILE A 12 -2.36 -16.09 -7.91
N PRO A 13 -2.26 -16.49 -6.63
CA PRO A 13 -3.36 -17.14 -5.94
C PRO A 13 -4.57 -16.18 -5.94
N VAL A 14 -5.66 -16.64 -6.56
CA VAL A 14 -6.90 -15.88 -6.67
C VAL A 14 -7.63 -15.94 -5.33
N VAL A 15 -7.53 -14.87 -4.54
CA VAL A 15 -8.11 -14.81 -3.20
C VAL A 15 -9.52 -14.23 -3.28
N ARG A 16 -10.53 -15.11 -3.27
CA ARG A 16 -11.97 -14.72 -3.26
C ARG A 16 -12.49 -14.31 -1.89
N LYS A 17 -11.74 -14.63 -0.83
CA LYS A 17 -12.10 -14.48 0.57
C LYS A 17 -10.86 -14.00 1.33
N CYS A 18 -10.96 -12.92 2.09
CA CYS A 18 -9.93 -12.61 3.09
C CYS A 18 -9.85 -13.73 4.14
N CYS A 19 -8.85 -13.68 5.02
CA CYS A 19 -8.84 -14.48 6.25
C CYS A 19 -10.26 -14.49 6.86
N PHE A 20 -10.77 -15.67 7.24
CA PHE A 20 -12.13 -15.87 7.80
C PHE A 20 -13.34 -15.80 6.84
N CYS A 21 -13.18 -16.10 5.54
CA CYS A 21 -14.31 -16.15 4.57
C CYS A 21 -15.02 -14.80 4.31
N ILE A 22 -14.45 -13.69 4.76
CA ILE A 22 -15.03 -12.36 4.62
C ILE A 22 -14.92 -11.90 3.15
N PRO A 23 -15.97 -11.31 2.56
CA PRO A 23 -15.91 -10.78 1.21
C PRO A 23 -14.80 -9.72 1.09
N THR A 24 -14.03 -9.76 0.01
CA THR A 24 -12.78 -9.00 -0.15
C THR A 24 -12.95 -7.49 0.07
N TYR A 25 -14.10 -6.90 -0.29
CA TYR A 25 -14.39 -5.48 -0.02
C TYR A 25 -14.50 -5.16 1.47
N VAL A 26 -15.08 -6.06 2.26
CA VAL A 26 -15.17 -5.90 3.72
C VAL A 26 -13.80 -6.10 4.35
N GLY A 27 -13.02 -7.06 3.84
CA GLY A 27 -11.62 -7.23 4.24
C GLY A 27 -10.79 -5.96 4.00
N ILE A 28 -10.85 -5.40 2.79
CA ILE A 28 -10.18 -4.13 2.44
C ILE A 28 -10.63 -3.00 3.37
N ALA A 29 -11.93 -2.88 3.67
CA ALA A 29 -12.41 -1.86 4.59
C ALA A 29 -11.87 -2.06 6.02
N VAL A 30 -11.91 -3.28 6.56
CA VAL A 30 -11.42 -3.59 7.90
C VAL A 30 -9.92 -3.33 8.02
N PHE A 31 -9.12 -3.83 7.09
CA PHE A 31 -7.66 -3.60 7.10
C PHE A 31 -7.32 -2.14 6.81
N GLY A 32 -8.09 -1.45 5.95
CA GLY A 32 -7.92 -0.01 5.70
C GLY A 32 -8.24 0.86 6.91
N TYR A 33 -9.24 0.50 7.72
CA TYR A 33 -9.48 1.18 9.01
C TYR A 33 -8.38 0.90 10.03
N ALA A 34 -7.86 -0.33 10.08
CA ALA A 34 -6.72 -0.66 10.94
C ALA A 34 -5.47 0.13 10.56
N ASP A 35 -5.17 0.21 9.26
CA ASP A 35 -4.09 1.00 8.69
C ASP A 35 -4.23 2.49 9.02
N LEU A 36 -5.41 3.07 8.77
CA LEU A 36 -5.68 4.48 9.10
C LEU A 36 -5.51 4.78 10.59
N THR A 37 -5.93 3.86 11.46
CA THR A 37 -5.78 4.01 12.91
C THR A 37 -4.30 3.98 13.31
N LEU A 38 -3.52 3.06 12.74
CA LEU A 38 -2.08 2.98 12.97
C LEU A 38 -1.38 4.24 12.46
N ALA A 39 -1.74 4.73 11.27
CA ALA A 39 -1.20 5.96 10.70
C ALA A 39 -1.50 7.19 11.58
N LEU A 40 -2.73 7.30 12.11
CA LEU A 40 -3.11 8.39 13.01
C LEU A 40 -2.38 8.37 14.37
N VAL A 41 -2.00 7.19 14.85
CA VAL A 41 -1.21 7.03 16.08
C VAL A 41 0.28 7.27 15.82
N ALA A 42 0.80 6.84 14.67
CA ALA A 42 2.20 7.01 14.29
C ALA A 42 2.54 8.44 13.87
N PHE A 43 1.62 9.14 13.21
CA PHE A 43 1.84 10.48 12.68
C PHE A 43 2.27 11.52 13.73
N PRO A 44 1.63 11.60 14.92
CA PRO A 44 2.09 12.48 15.99
C PRO A 44 3.50 12.14 16.50
N MET A 45 3.88 10.85 16.51
CA MET A 45 5.22 10.44 16.91
C MET A 45 6.27 10.91 15.90
N LEU A 46 5.97 10.76 14.60
CA LEU A 46 6.81 11.26 13.51
C LEU A 46 6.95 12.79 13.56
N MET A 47 5.85 13.50 13.83
CA MET A 47 5.87 14.96 14.00
C MET A 47 6.72 15.38 15.21
N TYR A 48 6.64 14.64 16.32
CA TYR A 48 7.48 14.90 17.49
C TYR A 48 8.96 14.69 17.17
N GLU A 49 9.34 13.59 16.51
CA GLU A 49 10.72 13.33 16.09
C GLU A 49 11.22 14.44 15.13
N MET A 50 10.40 14.87 14.17
CA MET A 50 10.72 16.00 13.30
C MET A 50 10.99 17.30 14.07
N VAL A 51 10.12 17.64 15.03
CA VAL A 51 10.28 18.86 15.81
C VAL A 51 11.50 18.78 16.74
N ASP A 52 11.73 17.63 17.38
CA ASP A 52 12.90 17.41 18.24
C ASP A 52 14.19 17.58 17.42
N GLU A 53 14.30 16.97 16.24
CA GLU A 53 15.49 17.12 15.39
C GLU A 53 15.71 18.53 14.85
N LEU A 54 14.63 19.27 14.54
CA LEU A 54 14.73 20.66 14.08
C LEU A 54 15.08 21.64 15.20
N THR A 55 14.77 21.31 16.46
CA THR A 55 14.96 22.20 17.62
C THR A 55 16.15 21.84 18.51
N SER A 56 16.63 20.59 18.48
CA SER A 56 17.81 20.16 19.23
C SER A 56 19.08 20.69 18.57
N ASP A 57 19.81 21.57 19.27
CA ASP A 57 21.16 22.04 18.92
C ASP A 57 22.22 20.96 19.18
N LYS A 58 21.91 19.70 18.86
CA LYS A 58 22.86 18.59 19.00
C LYS A 58 23.90 18.71 17.88
N PRO A 59 25.20 18.59 18.19
CA PRO A 59 26.24 18.64 17.17
C PRO A 59 25.94 17.56 16.14
N ARG A 60 25.79 17.99 14.88
CA ARG A 60 25.55 17.14 13.70
C ARG A 60 26.78 16.23 13.50
N GLY A 61 26.89 15.21 14.34
CA GLY A 61 27.96 14.22 14.29
C GLY A 61 27.82 13.40 13.03
N GLU A 62 28.65 13.70 12.03
CA GLU A 62 29.08 12.84 10.92
C GLU A 62 28.06 11.86 10.30
N MET A 63 26.79 12.22 10.14
CA MET A 63 25.90 11.46 9.24
C MET A 63 26.11 11.94 7.80
N ARG A 64 27.09 11.29 7.18
CA ARG A 64 27.43 11.38 5.77
C ARG A 64 26.27 10.82 4.95
N TYR A 65 25.50 11.71 4.30
CA TYR A 65 25.05 11.64 2.89
C TYR A 65 23.64 12.23 2.61
N SER A 66 22.87 12.72 3.59
CA SER A 66 21.67 13.52 3.30
C SER A 66 21.31 14.41 4.48
N ASP A 67 21.02 15.67 4.21
CA ASP A 67 20.70 16.67 5.23
C ASP A 67 19.43 16.24 5.98
N PRO A 68 19.49 15.89 7.28
CA PRO A 68 18.33 15.46 8.05
C PRO A 68 17.21 16.52 8.03
N ALA A 69 17.57 17.79 7.84
CA ALA A 69 16.65 18.90 7.68
C ALA A 69 15.71 18.79 6.46
N VAL A 70 16.09 18.02 5.43
CA VAL A 70 15.29 17.83 4.20
C VAL A 70 14.57 16.48 4.20
N HIS A 71 15.14 15.46 4.83
CA HIS A 71 14.59 14.10 4.83
C HIS A 71 13.32 13.97 5.70
N LEU A 72 13.33 14.48 6.93
CA LEU A 72 12.18 14.36 7.83
C LEU A 72 10.91 15.05 7.30
N PRO A 73 10.96 16.28 6.75
CA PRO A 73 9.79 16.90 6.14
C PRO A 73 9.21 16.08 4.97
N VAL A 74 10.07 15.42 4.19
CA VAL A 74 9.64 14.57 3.07
C VAL A 74 8.91 13.33 3.57
N ILE A 75 9.40 12.68 4.64
CA ILE A 75 8.71 11.55 5.27
C ILE A 75 7.36 11.99 5.82
N VAL A 76 7.29 13.13 6.49
CA VAL A 76 6.02 13.67 7.03
C VAL A 76 5.02 13.94 5.91
N ALA A 77 5.47 14.53 4.79
CA ALA A 77 4.62 14.75 3.62
C ALA A 77 4.15 13.42 2.99
N ALA A 78 5.02 12.40 2.93
CA ALA A 78 4.66 11.06 2.47
C ALA A 78 3.64 10.39 3.38
N ALA A 79 3.79 10.51 4.71
CA ALA A 79 2.83 10.01 5.68
C ALA A 79 1.45 10.68 5.56
N LEU A 80 1.41 11.99 5.30
CA LEU A 80 0.15 12.69 4.99
C LEU A 80 -0.48 12.18 3.70
N ALA A 81 0.32 11.98 2.65
CA ALA A 81 -0.16 11.41 1.39
C ALA A 81 -0.75 10.01 1.60
N ASP A 82 -0.11 9.19 2.43
CA ASP A 82 -0.57 7.84 2.77
C ASP A 82 -1.93 7.86 3.49
N ILE A 83 -2.11 8.74 4.48
CA ILE A 83 -3.41 8.97 5.14
C ILE A 83 -4.49 9.32 4.12
N VAL A 84 -4.19 10.25 3.19
CA VAL A 84 -5.15 10.65 2.14
C VAL A 84 -5.47 9.48 1.22
N LEU A 85 -4.48 8.69 0.81
CA LEU A 85 -4.68 7.50 -0.02
C LEU A 85 -5.52 6.44 0.69
N THR A 86 -5.28 6.19 1.98
CA THR A 86 -6.09 5.25 2.77
C THR A 86 -7.55 5.72 2.93
N VAL A 87 -7.80 7.04 3.01
CA VAL A 87 -9.17 7.59 2.95
C VAL A 87 -9.81 7.34 1.58
N VAL A 88 -9.09 7.56 0.48
CA VAL A 88 -9.58 7.26 -0.89
C VAL A 88 -9.89 5.77 -1.04
N LEU A 89 -9.05 4.89 -0.51
CA LEU A 89 -9.28 3.44 -0.46
C LEU A 89 -10.59 3.12 0.27
N LEU A 90 -10.79 3.69 1.46
CA LEU A 90 -11.99 3.49 2.27
C LEU A 90 -13.26 3.92 1.53
N ILE A 91 -13.25 5.10 0.91
CA ILE A 91 -14.38 5.59 0.10
C ILE A 91 -14.64 4.63 -1.07
N GLY A 92 -13.59 4.21 -1.76
CA GLY A 92 -13.68 3.26 -2.87
C GLY A 92 -14.23 1.89 -2.43
N ALA A 93 -13.81 1.39 -1.28
CA ALA A 93 -14.24 0.12 -0.71
C ALA A 93 -15.73 0.15 -0.31
N HIS A 94 -16.16 1.21 0.38
CA HIS A 94 -17.55 1.41 0.79
C HIS A 94 -18.50 1.60 -0.39
N ARG A 95 -18.13 2.44 -1.35
CA ARG A 95 -18.91 2.67 -2.58
C ARG A 95 -18.79 1.52 -3.58
N LYS A 96 -17.95 0.52 -3.31
CA LYS A 96 -17.58 -0.56 -4.25
C LYS A 96 -17.18 -0.01 -5.62
N ASN A 97 -16.62 1.21 -5.64
CA ASN A 97 -16.28 1.92 -6.85
C ASN A 97 -14.89 1.51 -7.31
N LYS A 98 -14.84 0.76 -8.40
CA LYS A 98 -13.61 0.18 -8.94
C LYS A 98 -12.62 1.22 -9.42
N LEU A 99 -13.10 2.35 -9.96
CA LEU A 99 -12.23 3.40 -10.50
C LEU A 99 -11.39 4.03 -9.39
N LEU A 100 -12.00 4.26 -8.22
CA LEU A 100 -11.30 4.71 -7.01
C LEU A 100 -10.28 3.68 -6.52
N LEU A 101 -10.62 2.38 -6.53
CA LEU A 101 -9.67 1.32 -6.15
C LEU A 101 -8.49 1.24 -7.11
N LYS A 102 -8.70 1.43 -8.42
CA LYS A 102 -7.63 1.42 -9.43
C LYS A 102 -6.72 2.62 -9.27
N ILE A 103 -7.27 3.81 -9.07
CA ILE A 103 -6.50 5.03 -8.80
C ILE A 103 -5.66 4.81 -7.53
N TYR A 104 -6.29 4.38 -6.44
CA TYR A 104 -5.57 4.06 -5.20
C TYR A 104 -4.43 3.08 -5.45
N PHE A 105 -4.66 1.98 -6.17
CA PHE A 105 -3.63 0.98 -6.43
C PHE A 105 -2.38 1.56 -7.10
N TYR A 106 -2.55 2.39 -8.14
CA TYR A 106 -1.42 3.02 -8.83
C TYR A 106 -0.68 4.00 -7.92
N PHE A 107 -1.39 4.92 -7.26
CA PHE A 107 -0.77 5.93 -6.41
C PHE A 107 -0.11 5.32 -5.17
N ALA A 108 -0.77 4.38 -4.50
CA ALA A 108 -0.23 3.70 -3.33
C ALA A 108 0.99 2.86 -3.68
N THR A 109 1.01 2.17 -4.83
CA THR A 109 2.20 1.43 -5.27
C THR A 109 3.40 2.35 -5.47
N ILE A 110 3.19 3.50 -6.14
CA ILE A 110 4.26 4.49 -6.36
C ILE A 110 4.72 5.10 -5.03
N SER A 111 3.78 5.51 -4.17
CA SER A 111 4.10 6.10 -2.86
C SER A 111 4.88 5.14 -1.98
N GLN A 112 4.49 3.86 -1.94
CA GLN A 112 5.17 2.84 -1.15
C GLN A 112 6.59 2.60 -1.65
N LEU A 113 6.79 2.57 -2.98
CA LEU A 113 8.11 2.40 -3.58
C LEU A 113 9.02 3.60 -3.26
N MET A 114 8.49 4.82 -3.39
CA MET A 114 9.23 6.04 -3.07
C MET A 114 9.62 6.10 -1.59
N THR A 115 8.71 5.73 -0.70
CA THR A 115 8.95 5.71 0.75
C THR A 115 10.04 4.69 1.10
N LEU A 116 9.96 3.46 0.56
CA LEU A 116 10.99 2.45 0.75
C LEU A 116 12.37 2.94 0.26
N LEU A 117 12.44 3.56 -0.92
CA LEU A 117 13.69 4.09 -1.46
C LEU A 117 14.26 5.24 -0.60
N ALA A 118 13.40 6.08 -0.04
CA ALA A 118 13.79 7.18 0.84
C ALA A 118 14.26 6.70 2.23
N ASP A 119 13.72 5.58 2.72
CA ASP A 119 14.04 5.02 4.04
C ASP A 119 15.27 4.10 4.03
N LEU A 120 15.57 3.44 2.90
CA LEU A 120 16.73 2.54 2.75
C LEU A 120 18.06 3.09 3.30
N PRO A 121 18.47 4.34 3.00
CA PRO A 121 19.75 4.88 3.47
C PRO A 121 19.76 5.25 4.96
N PHE A 122 18.60 5.40 5.60
CA PHE A 122 18.46 5.79 7.01
C PHE A 122 18.06 4.62 7.92
N TYR A 123 18.08 3.40 7.38
CA TYR A 123 17.68 2.22 8.11
C TYR A 123 18.69 1.85 9.19
N ASP A 124 18.36 2.18 10.45
CA ASP A 124 19.19 1.86 11.61
C ASP A 124 18.95 0.42 12.06
N TYR A 125 19.95 -0.45 11.88
CA TYR A 125 19.87 -1.88 12.23
C TYR A 125 19.83 -2.15 13.74
N THR A 126 20.20 -1.17 14.57
CA THR A 126 20.31 -1.35 16.03
C THR A 126 18.98 -1.20 16.75
N ALA A 127 17.99 -0.55 16.12
CA ALA A 127 16.68 -0.27 16.70
C ALA A 127 15.63 -1.34 16.37
N HIS A 128 15.84 -2.58 16.83
CA HIS A 128 14.98 -3.73 16.49
C HIS A 128 13.47 -3.51 16.75
N ARG A 129 13.08 -2.76 17.80
CA ARG A 129 11.67 -2.45 18.08
C ARG A 129 11.06 -1.52 17.03
N LYS A 130 11.76 -0.45 16.63
CA LYS A 130 11.28 0.49 15.62
C LYS A 130 11.16 -0.21 14.25
N ASN A 131 12.16 -1.00 13.91
CA ASN A 131 12.21 -1.76 12.66
C ASN A 131 11.10 -2.82 12.57
N ALA A 132 10.76 -3.49 13.67
CA ALA A 132 9.67 -4.46 13.69
C ALA A 132 8.30 -3.80 13.41
N VAL A 133 8.04 -2.64 14.02
CA VAL A 133 6.79 -1.87 13.77
C VAL A 133 6.74 -1.38 12.33
N TYR A 134 7.85 -0.85 11.80
CA TYR A 134 7.96 -0.43 10.41
C TYR A 134 7.72 -1.57 9.43
N LEU A 135 8.36 -2.72 9.63
CA LEU A 135 8.16 -3.91 8.79
C LEU A 135 6.72 -4.42 8.84
N PHE A 136 6.08 -4.37 10.02
CA PHE A 136 4.67 -4.70 10.14
C PHE A 136 3.79 -3.73 9.35
N TYR A 137 4.06 -2.43 9.41
CA TYR A 137 3.34 -1.40 8.67
C TYR A 137 3.49 -1.56 7.15
N VAL A 138 4.72 -1.77 6.68
CA VAL A 138 5.01 -2.05 5.26
C VAL A 138 4.33 -3.34 4.82
N GLY A 139 4.37 -4.39 5.64
CA GLY A 139 3.68 -5.66 5.37
C GLY A 139 2.17 -5.50 5.24
N LEU A 140 1.55 -4.68 6.10
CA LEU A 140 0.12 -4.35 6.05
C LEU A 140 -0.22 -3.61 4.75
N ASN A 141 0.58 -2.62 4.36
CA ASN A 141 0.41 -1.88 3.11
C ASN A 141 0.55 -2.76 1.86
N ILE A 142 1.55 -3.64 1.83
CA ILE A 142 1.71 -4.63 0.75
C ILE A 142 0.51 -5.58 0.70
N TYR A 143 -0.01 -5.99 1.86
CA TYR A 143 -1.19 -6.85 1.94
C TYR A 143 -2.46 -6.13 1.42
N LEU A 144 -2.65 -4.84 1.75
CA LEU A 144 -3.73 -4.02 1.20
C LEU A 144 -3.62 -3.89 -0.33
N LEU A 145 -2.44 -3.59 -0.85
CA LEU A 145 -2.18 -3.55 -2.30
C LEU A 145 -2.52 -4.88 -2.97
N PHE A 146 -2.13 -6.00 -2.36
CA PHE A 146 -2.46 -7.33 -2.86
C PHE A 146 -3.98 -7.58 -2.88
N LEU A 147 -4.70 -7.18 -1.83
CA LEU A 147 -6.17 -7.30 -1.78
C LEU A 147 -6.85 -6.45 -2.85
N VAL A 148 -6.41 -5.21 -3.03
CA VAL A 148 -6.94 -4.32 -4.06
C VAL A 148 -6.65 -4.88 -5.46
N HIS A 149 -5.45 -5.40 -5.70
CA HIS A 149 -5.09 -6.05 -6.97
C HIS A 149 -6.02 -7.23 -7.29
N ASN A 150 -6.29 -8.09 -6.31
CA ASN A 150 -7.23 -9.21 -6.46
C ASN A 150 -8.66 -8.73 -6.75
N VAL A 151 -9.08 -7.60 -6.18
CA VAL A 151 -10.42 -7.06 -6.42
C VAL A 151 -10.55 -6.38 -7.77
N VAL A 152 -9.52 -5.66 -8.22
CA VAL A 152 -9.53 -4.93 -9.49
C VAL A 152 -9.34 -5.88 -10.66
N TYR A 153 -8.21 -6.60 -10.71
CA TYR A 153 -7.82 -7.36 -11.90
C TYR A 153 -8.43 -8.76 -11.93
N VAL A 154 -8.36 -9.50 -10.82
CA VAL A 154 -8.79 -10.91 -10.80
C VAL A 154 -10.32 -11.06 -10.81
N ARG A 155 -11.05 -10.03 -10.36
CA ARG A 155 -12.52 -10.03 -10.41
C ARG A 155 -13.06 -9.51 -11.74
N GLU A 156 -12.28 -8.74 -12.51
CA GLU A 156 -12.66 -8.31 -13.86
C GLU A 156 -12.63 -9.48 -14.83
N ASP A 157 -11.51 -10.21 -14.90
CA ASP A 157 -11.37 -11.40 -15.74
C ASP A 157 -12.54 -12.38 -15.56
N LYS A 158 -12.95 -12.63 -14.30
CA LYS A 158 -14.02 -13.58 -14.01
C LYS A 158 -15.41 -13.08 -14.39
N ARG A 159 -15.69 -11.77 -14.32
CA ARG A 159 -16.99 -11.23 -14.76
C ARG A 159 -17.08 -11.20 -16.28
N GLU A 160 -16.00 -10.84 -16.96
CA GLU A 160 -15.95 -10.87 -18.42
C GLU A 160 -16.10 -12.30 -18.96
N ILE A 161 -15.38 -13.28 -18.39
CA ILE A 161 -15.55 -14.69 -18.76
C ILE A 161 -16.99 -15.17 -18.53
N GLN A 162 -17.63 -14.76 -17.43
CA GLN A 162 -19.01 -15.16 -17.14
C GLN A 162 -20.03 -14.51 -18.10
N TYR A 163 -19.80 -13.26 -18.52
CA TYR A 163 -20.64 -12.60 -19.53
C TYR A 163 -20.49 -13.25 -20.91
N ILE A 164 -19.25 -13.53 -21.34
CA ILE A 164 -18.97 -14.19 -22.62
C ILE A 164 -19.60 -15.59 -22.66
N ALA A 165 -19.51 -16.36 -21.58
CA ALA A 165 -20.16 -17.67 -21.50
C ALA A 165 -21.69 -17.58 -21.59
N TYR A 166 -22.30 -16.57 -20.96
CA TYR A 166 -23.75 -16.38 -21.00
C TYR A 166 -24.24 -15.96 -22.40
N ASP A 167 -23.51 -15.05 -23.05
CA ASP A 167 -23.79 -14.61 -24.42
C ASP A 167 -23.68 -15.78 -25.41
N GLN A 168 -22.63 -16.59 -25.28
CA GLN A 168 -22.44 -17.77 -26.12
C GLN A 168 -23.52 -18.85 -25.94
N HIS A 169 -24.11 -18.94 -24.74
CA HIS A 169 -25.29 -19.79 -24.49
C HIS A 169 -26.60 -19.21 -25.05
N GLN A 170 -26.72 -17.90 -25.25
CA GLN A 170 -27.89 -17.30 -25.90
C GLN A 170 -27.86 -17.41 -27.44
N VAL A 171 -26.68 -17.44 -28.05
CA VAL A 171 -26.53 -17.55 -29.51
C VAL A 171 -26.65 -19.01 -30.01
N THR A 172 -26.61 -19.99 -29.12
CA THR A 172 -26.67 -21.43 -29.45
C THR A 172 -28.05 -22.08 -29.26
N VAL A 173 -29.09 -21.29 -29.00
CA VAL A 173 -30.50 -21.74 -28.88
C VAL A 173 -31.32 -21.28 -30.07
#